data_AF-A0A5U0BBN7-F1
#
_entry.id   AF-A0A5U0BBN7-F1
#
_cell.length_a   1.000
_cell.length_b   1.000
_cell.length_c   1.000
_cell.angle_alpha   90.00
_cell.angle_beta   90.00
_cell.angle_gamma   90.00
#
_symmetry.space_group_name_H-M   'P 1'
#
loop_
_entity.id
_entity.type
_entity.pdbx_description
1 polymer ?
#
loop_
_entity_poly.entity_id
_entity_poly.type
_entity_poly.pdbx_seq_one_letter_code
_entity_poly.pdbx_strand_id
1 'polypeptide(L)' 'EHLKSLVDEWLQDIKPAYFDRDWELSGVKKDSKGIRDRWAQLWSDYRKNPSALPQIRMYRNPKKTD' A
#
# COMPACT_ATOMS: atom_id res chain seq x y z
N GLU A 1 -20.61 5.60 -14.78
CA GLU A 1 -19.55 6.63 -14.96
C GLU A 1 -19.09 7.29 -13.66
N HIS A 2 -19.98 7.63 -12.73
CA HIS A 2 -19.64 8.28 -11.43
C HIS A 2 -18.53 7.59 -10.60
N LEU A 3 -18.49 6.26 -10.55
CA LEU A 3 -17.44 5.53 -9.84
C LEU A 3 -16.05 5.77 -10.42
N LYS A 4 -15.95 5.93 -11.74
CA LYS A 4 -14.67 6.11 -12.42
C LYS A 4 -14.07 7.47 -12.04
N SER A 5 -14.87 8.53 -12.10
CA SER A 5 -14.41 9.88 -11.71
C SER A 5 -14.01 9.95 -10.24
N LEU A 6 -14.73 9.26 -9.34
CA LEU A 6 -14.36 9.19 -7.93
C LEU A 6 -13.02 8.47 -7.71
N VAL A 7 -12.76 7.40 -8.46
CA VAL A 7 -11.48 6.68 -8.39
C VAL A 7 -10.35 7.54 -8.96
N ASP A 8 -10.57 8.21 -10.08
CA ASP A 8 -9.59 9.10 -10.70
C ASP A 8 -9.21 10.26 -9.76
N GLU A 9 -10.21 10.88 -9.11
CA GLU A 9 -10.00 11.90 -8.06
C GLU A 9 -9.28 11.33 -6.84
N TRP A 10 -9.67 10.14 -6.37
CA TRP A 10 -9.03 9.51 -5.22
C TRP A 10 -7.54 9.18 -5.46
N LEU A 11 -7.21 8.79 -6.70
CA LEU A 11 -5.86 8.50 -7.15
C LEU A 11 -5.08 9.73 -7.61
N GLN A 12 -5.67 10.93 -7.53
CA GLN A 12 -4.97 12.18 -7.81
C GLN A 12 -3.72 12.30 -6.90
N ASP A 13 -2.62 12.75 -7.49
CA ASP A 13 -1.30 12.95 -6.85
C ASP A 13 -0.60 11.66 -6.37
N ILE A 14 -1.12 10.50 -6.74
CA ILE A 14 -0.49 9.20 -6.49
C ILE A 14 0.48 8.88 -7.63
N LYS A 15 1.67 8.43 -7.27
CA LYS A 15 2.65 7.93 -8.24
C LYS A 15 2.18 6.57 -8.77
N PRO A 16 2.00 6.37 -10.09
CA PRO A 16 1.64 5.07 -10.65
C PRO A 16 2.60 3.95 -10.23
N ALA A 17 3.88 4.31 -10.06
CA ALA A 17 4.94 3.44 -9.54
C ALA A 17 4.72 2.92 -8.11
N TYR A 18 3.68 3.38 -7.39
CA TYR A 18 3.24 2.71 -6.17
C TYR A 18 2.62 1.35 -6.50
N PHE A 19 1.75 1.28 -7.50
CA PHE A 19 1.04 0.04 -7.87
C PHE A 19 1.86 -0.84 -8.81
N ASP A 20 2.63 -0.21 -9.70
CA ASP A 20 3.51 -0.88 -10.66
C ASP A 20 4.82 -1.32 -9.98
N ARG A 21 4.72 -2.34 -9.12
CA ARG A 21 5.85 -2.87 -8.35
C ARG A 21 5.83 -4.38 -8.36
N ASP A 22 7.03 -4.95 -8.46
CA ASP A 22 7.22 -6.34 -8.05
C ASP A 22 7.20 -6.40 -6.52
N TRP A 23 6.04 -6.75 -5.99
CA TRP A 23 5.81 -6.82 -4.55
C TRP A 23 6.48 -8.06 -3.91
N GLU A 24 7.00 -8.99 -4.70
CA GLU A 24 7.62 -10.25 -4.27
C GLU A 24 6.83 -10.92 -3.13
N LEU A 25 5.53 -11.17 -3.27
CA LEU A 25 4.68 -11.63 -2.14
C LEU A 25 4.67 -13.15 -1.92
N SER A 26 5.59 -13.88 -2.54
CA SER A 26 5.68 -15.34 -2.39
C SER A 26 5.90 -15.73 -0.92
N GLY A 27 5.12 -16.70 -0.42
CA GLY A 27 5.15 -17.17 0.96
C GLY A 27 4.56 -16.22 2.02
N VAL A 28 4.00 -15.06 1.62
CA VAL A 28 3.35 -14.13 2.56
C VAL A 28 1.89 -14.52 2.77
N LYS A 29 1.49 -14.72 4.03
CA LYS A 29 0.09 -14.93 4.41
C LYS A 29 -0.68 -13.60 4.44
N LYS A 30 -1.19 -13.18 3.28
CA LYS A 30 -1.81 -11.87 3.02
C LYS A 30 -3.05 -11.57 3.88
N ASP A 31 -3.80 -12.61 4.24
CA ASP A 31 -5.01 -12.56 5.07
C ASP A 31 -4.71 -12.41 6.57
N SER A 32 -3.46 -12.63 6.99
CA SER A 32 -3.08 -12.47 8.39
C SER A 32 -3.27 -11.01 8.84
N LYS A 33 -3.76 -10.83 10.08
CA LYS A 33 -4.03 -9.51 10.64
C LYS A 33 -2.80 -8.59 10.56
N GLY A 34 -1.63 -9.08 10.99
CA GLY A 34 -0.40 -8.29 10.98
C GLY A 34 0.03 -7.81 9.60
N ILE A 35 -0.13 -8.63 8.55
CA ILE A 35 0.18 -8.22 7.17
C ILE A 35 -0.81 -7.17 6.68
N ARG A 36 -2.12 -7.36 6.89
CA ARG A 36 -3.15 -6.38 6.52
C ARG A 36 -2.93 -5.03 7.22
N ASP A 37 -2.66 -5.07 8.52
CA ASP A 37 -2.37 -3.87 9.30
C ASP A 37 -1.12 -3.15 8.80
N ARG A 38 -0.09 -3.90 8.40
CA ARG A 38 1.12 -3.33 7.80
C ARG A 38 0.82 -2.64 6.48
N TRP A 39 0.07 -3.27 5.59
CA TRP A 39 -0.27 -2.70 4.29
C TRP A 39 -1.11 -1.43 4.43
N ALA A 40 -2.11 -1.45 5.32
CA ALA A 40 -2.92 -0.28 5.64
C ALA A 40 -2.07 0.88 6.18
N GLN A 41 -1.12 0.59 7.07
CA GLN A 41 -0.18 1.58 7.60
C GLN A 41 0.68 2.20 6.48
N LEU A 42 1.32 1.36 5.66
CA LEU A 42 2.20 1.81 4.57
C LEU A 42 1.45 2.66 3.53
N TRP A 43 0.19 2.30 3.23
CA TRP A 43 -0.67 3.10 2.38
C TRP A 43 -1.04 4.45 3.01
N SER A 44 -1.46 4.45 4.28
CA SER A 44 -1.81 5.68 4.99
C SER A 44 -0.63 6.65 5.08
N ASP A 45 0.56 6.15 5.42
CA ASP A 45 1.76 6.97 5.54
C ASP A 45 2.21 7.51 4.18
N TYR A 46 2.13 6.70 3.13
CA TYR A 46 2.38 7.15 1.76
C TYR A 46 1.40 8.24 1.32
N ARG A 47 0.10 8.11 1.62
CA ARG A 47 -0.91 9.12 1.30
C ARG A 47 -0.71 10.43 2.07
N LYS A 48 -0.15 10.40 3.28
CA LYS A 48 0.22 11.61 4.03
C LYS A 48 1.42 12.33 3.43
N ASN A 49 2.38 11.59 2.86
CA ASN A 49 3.58 12.16 2.24
C ASN A 49 4.00 11.34 1.00
N PRO A 50 3.48 11.65 -0.20
CA PRO A 50 3.73 10.89 -1.42
C PRO A 50 5.11 11.18 -2.06
N SER A 51 5.97 11.96 -1.40
CA SER A 51 7.31 12.30 -1.89
C SER A 51 8.19 11.08 -2.11
N ALA A 52 8.07 10.06 -1.25
CA ALA A 52 8.83 8.82 -1.33
C ALA A 52 7.91 7.60 -1.31
N LEU A 53 8.28 6.58 -2.08
CA LEU A 53 7.55 5.32 -2.10
C LEU A 53 8.01 4.43 -0.93
N PRO A 54 7.11 3.67 -0.28
CA PRO A 54 7.50 2.75 0.79
C PRO A 54 8.45 1.65 0.30
N GLN A 55 9.26 1.07 1.18
CA GLN A 55 10.13 -0.03 0.79
C GLN A 55 9.32 -1.32 0.55
N ILE A 56 9.53 -1.99 -0.58
CA ILE A 56 8.77 -3.20 -0.97
C ILE A 56 8.87 -4.30 0.09
N ARG A 57 10.07 -4.51 0.66
CA ARG A 57 10.30 -5.52 1.72
C ARG A 57 9.41 -5.34 2.95
N MET A 58 8.92 -4.12 3.21
CA MET A 58 8.04 -3.84 4.34
C MET A 58 6.67 -4.50 4.22
N TYR A 59 6.22 -4.85 3.01
CA TYR A 59 4.93 -5.51 2.78
C TYR A 59 4.94 -7.00 3.14
N ARG A 60 6.12 -7.58 3.34
CA ARG A 60 6.30 -8.96 3.79
C ARG A 60 6.31 -9.07 5.32
N ASN A 61 6.48 -7.95 6.02
CA ASN A 61 6.69 -7.92 7.46
C ASN A 61 5.37 -7.60 8.19
N PRO A 62 4.83 -8.51 9.01
CA PRO A 62 3.64 -8.21 9.78
C PRO A 62 3.89 -7.06 10.75
N LYS A 63 2.89 -6.19 10.93
CA LYS A 63 2.91 -5.19 12.00
C LYS A 63 2.96 -5.95 13.33
N LYS A 64 3.97 -5.68 14.15
CA LYS A 64 4.03 -6.19 15.52
C LYS A 64 3.01 -5.42 16.35
N THR A 65 2.23 -6.15 17.14
CA THR A 65 1.47 -5.56 18.22
C THR A 65 2.43 -5.52 19.40
N ASP A 66 2.77 -4.32 19.87
CA ASP A 66 3.40 -4.16 21.19
C ASP A 66 2.40 -4.54 22.29
#